data_AF-A0A449B6J3-F1
#
_entry.id   AF-A0A449B6J3-F1
#
_cell.length_a   1.000
_cell.length_b   1.000
_cell.length_c   1.000
_cell.angle_alpha   90.00
_cell.angle_beta   90.00
_cell.angle_gamma   90.00
#
_symmetry.space_group_name_H-M   'P 1'
#
loop_
_entity.id
_entity.type
_entity.pdbx_description
1 polymer ?
#
loop_
_entity_poly.entity_id
_entity_poly.type
_entity_poly.pdbx_seq_one_letter_code
_entity_poly.pdbx_strand_id
1 'polypeptide(L)'
;MEVANIEKLKLLAEELKEAQDQVRILKKEMKDLVAGTEVEINEPLSVGGRITYKKVTPKPSFNYRQYSAYLHNEIQRSTLTEKDLENIMAQFTEQKPDKWKLKIEK
;
A
#
# COMPACT_ATOMS: atom_id res chain seq x y z
N MET A 1 31.83 23.10 19.86
CA MET A 1 31.41 22.04 18.92
C MET A 1 31.09 20.81 19.75
N GLU A 2 29.87 20.31 19.68
CA GLU A 2 29.52 19.03 20.32
C GLU A 2 29.95 17.89 19.39
N VAL A 3 30.81 17.01 19.89
CA VAL A 3 31.26 15.83 19.14
C VAL A 3 30.29 14.70 19.47
N ALA A 4 29.65 14.13 18.45
CA ALA A 4 28.74 12.99 18.64
C ALA A 4 29.52 11.78 19.18
N ASN A 5 28.95 11.09 20.17
CA ASN A 5 29.51 9.83 20.68
C ASN A 5 29.24 8.70 19.66
N ILE A 6 30.24 8.40 18.84
CA ILE A 6 30.16 7.44 17.73
C ILE A 6 29.90 6.02 18.23
N GLU A 7 30.46 5.63 19.38
CA GLU A 7 30.28 4.28 19.94
C GLU A 7 28.83 4.04 20.35
N LYS A 8 28.23 5.02 21.04
CA LYS A 8 26.81 4.97 21.40
C LYS A 8 25.91 4.94 20.17
N LEU A 9 26.26 5.69 19.11
CA LEU A 9 25.49 5.69 17.87
C LEU A 9 25.53 4.33 17.16
N LYS A 10 26.68 3.65 17.16
CA LYS A 10 26.82 2.30 16.58
C LYS A 10 25.96 1.29 17.31
N LEU A 11 26.01 1.27 18.64
CA LEU A 11 25.18 0.39 19.46
C LEU A 11 23.69 0.59 19.17
N LEU A 12 23.22 1.85 19.12
CA LEU A 12 21.83 2.17 18.78
C LEU A 12 21.46 1.75 17.36
N ALA A 13 22.38 1.84 16.40
CA ALA A 13 22.13 1.41 15.02
C ALA A 13 22.01 -0.12 14.90
N GLU A 14 22.81 -0.86 15.67
CA GLU A 14 22.74 -2.33 15.76
C GLU A 14 21.41 -2.77 16.40
N GLU A 15 21.04 -2.20 17.55
CA GLU A 15 19.75 -2.47 18.21
C GLU A 15 18.56 -2.12 17.32
N LEU A 16 18.63 -1.00 16.59
CA LEU A 16 17.57 -0.61 15.66
C LEU A 16 17.43 -1.63 14.53
N LYS A 17 18.54 -2.13 13.99
CA LYS A 17 18.53 -3.11 12.92
C LYS A 17 17.90 -4.43 13.39
N GLU A 18 18.28 -4.90 14.58
CA GLU A 18 17.68 -6.09 15.19
C GLU A 18 16.18 -5.92 15.42
N ALA A 19 15.76 -4.77 15.96
CA ALA A 19 14.35 -4.46 16.17
C ALA A 19 13.57 -4.42 14.85
N GLN A 20 14.14 -3.90 13.77
CA GLN A 20 13.52 -3.89 12.45
C GLN A 20 13.33 -5.30 11.89
N ASP A 21 14.32 -6.17 12.05
CA ASP A 21 14.23 -7.57 11.65
C ASP A 21 13.14 -8.30 12.45
N GLN A 22 13.07 -8.08 13.76
CA GLN A 22 12.03 -8.66 14.60
C GLN A 22 10.63 -8.17 14.19
N VAL A 23 10.47 -6.87 13.92
CA VAL A 23 9.21 -6.31 13.40
C VAL A 23 8.82 -6.96 12.07
N ARG A 24 9.79 -7.24 11.19
CA ARG A 24 9.52 -7.91 9.91
C ARG A 24 9.02 -9.33 10.12
N ILE A 25 9.63 -10.08 11.04
CA ILE A 25 9.23 -11.45 11.39
C ILE A 25 7.80 -11.44 11.94
N LEU A 26 7.52 -10.62 12.95
CA LEU A 26 6.19 -10.50 13.55
C LEU A 26 5.12 -10.12 12.53
N LYS A 27 5.41 -9.16 11.63
CA LYS A 27 4.49 -8.80 10.55
C LYS A 27 4.20 -9.95 9.58
N LYS A 28 5.17 -10.84 9.36
CA LYS A 28 4.97 -12.02 8.51
C LYS A 28 4.08 -13.02 9.22
N GLU A 29 4.41 -13.39 10.45
CA GLU A 29 3.61 -14.32 11.26
C GLU A 29 2.15 -13.87 11.40
N MET A 30 1.93 -12.58 11.68
CA MET A 30 0.59 -12.00 11.74
C MET A 30 -0.18 -12.14 10.42
N LYS A 31 0.48 -11.99 9.27
CA LYS A 31 -0.15 -12.17 7.97
C LYS A 31 -0.46 -13.63 7.69
N ASP A 32 0.45 -14.52 8.06
CA ASP A 32 0.29 -15.96 7.89
C ASP A 32 -0.89 -16.48 8.72
N LEU A 33 -1.12 -15.93 9.93
CA LEU A 33 -2.25 -16.27 10.79
C LEU A 33 -3.63 -15.91 10.21
N VAL A 34 -3.72 -14.81 9.46
CA VAL A 34 -4.98 -14.35 8.84
C VAL A 34 -5.10 -14.77 7.37
N ALA A 35 -4.09 -15.48 6.85
CA ALA A 35 -4.07 -15.92 5.47
C ALA A 35 -5.20 -16.92 5.22
N GLY A 36 -6.02 -16.66 4.19
CA GLY A 36 -7.17 -17.49 3.85
C GLY A 36 -8.37 -17.33 4.80
N THR A 37 -8.29 -16.46 5.80
CA THR A 37 -9.44 -16.12 6.65
C THR A 37 -10.32 -15.09 5.96
N GLU A 38 -11.64 -15.34 5.92
CA GLU A 38 -12.66 -14.43 5.38
C GLU A 38 -13.50 -13.75 6.47
N VAL A 39 -12.98 -13.72 7.70
CA VAL A 39 -13.62 -13.13 8.87
C VAL A 39 -12.95 -11.80 9.20
N GLU A 40 -13.75 -10.76 9.44
CA GLU A 40 -13.22 -9.48 9.89
C GLU A 40 -12.78 -9.54 11.36
N ILE A 41 -11.64 -8.94 11.67
CA ILE A 41 -11.09 -8.83 13.02
C ILE A 41 -11.06 -7.35 13.38
N ASN A 42 -11.51 -7.02 14.58
CA ASN A 42 -11.39 -5.68 15.13
C ASN A 42 -11.25 -5.77 16.65
N GLU A 43 -10.03 -6.01 17.13
CA GLU A 43 -9.76 -6.29 18.54
C GLU A 43 -8.83 -5.23 19.16
N PRO A 44 -9.03 -4.85 20.43
CA PRO A 44 -8.11 -3.96 21.15
C PRO A 44 -6.84 -4.71 21.56
N LEU A 45 -5.72 -3.97 21.63
CA LEU A 45 -4.45 -4.49 22.14
C LEU A 45 -4.26 -4.09 23.61
N SER A 46 -3.59 -4.96 24.37
CA SER A 46 -3.39 -4.78 25.81
C SER A 46 -2.59 -3.54 26.20
N VAL A 47 -1.67 -3.09 25.33
CA VAL A 47 -0.79 -1.93 25.55
C VAL A 47 -1.32 -0.66 24.83
N GLY A 48 -2.57 -0.70 24.38
CA GLY A 48 -3.18 0.36 23.59
C GLY A 48 -3.12 0.12 22.07
N GLY A 49 -4.03 0.77 21.35
CA GLY A 49 -4.27 0.54 19.93
C GLY A 49 -5.22 -0.62 19.64
N ARG A 50 -5.38 -0.92 18.35
CA ARG A 50 -6.29 -1.97 17.84
C ARG A 50 -5.68 -2.70 16.65
N ILE A 51 -5.95 -4.00 16.56
CA ILE A 51 -5.70 -4.79 15.38
C ILE A 51 -6.98 -4.86 14.54
N THR A 52 -6.87 -4.51 13.26
CA THR A 52 -7.98 -4.59 12.31
C THR A 52 -7.61 -5.42 11.10
N TYR A 53 -8.46 -6.38 10.75
CA TYR A 53 -8.39 -7.15 9.51
C TYR A 53 -9.75 -7.05 8.83
N LYS A 54 -9.81 -6.39 7.68
CA LYS A 54 -11.08 -6.14 7.00
C LYS A 54 -10.97 -6.25 5.50
N LYS A 55 -12.09 -6.54 4.84
CA LYS A 55 -12.18 -6.51 3.40
C LYS A 55 -12.27 -5.05 2.94
N VAL A 56 -11.35 -4.65 2.07
CA VAL A 56 -11.29 -3.28 1.54
C VAL A 56 -11.45 -3.34 0.05
N THR A 57 -12.48 -2.67 -0.45
CA THR A 57 -12.64 -2.32 -1.86
C THR A 57 -11.78 -1.08 -2.14
N PRO A 58 -10.64 -1.20 -2.84
CA PRO A 58 -9.81 -0.04 -3.13
C PRO A 58 -10.59 0.94 -4.02
N LYS A 59 -10.29 2.24 -3.91
CA LYS A 59 -10.84 3.20 -4.87
C LYS A 59 -10.36 2.85 -6.28
N PRO A 60 -11.16 3.12 -7.33
CA PRO A 60 -10.73 3.01 -8.70
C PRO A 60 -9.42 3.78 -8.91
N SER A 61 -8.52 3.22 -9.72
CA SER A 61 -7.27 3.89 -10.07
C SER A 61 -7.14 4.01 -11.57
N PHE A 62 -6.73 5.20 -12.00
CA PHE A 62 -6.51 5.47 -13.40
C PHE A 62 -5.15 4.93 -13.88
N ASN A 63 -5.15 4.23 -15.01
CA ASN A 63 -3.96 3.67 -15.63
C ASN A 63 -3.31 4.67 -16.60
N TYR A 64 -2.57 5.64 -16.06
CA TYR A 64 -1.91 6.69 -16.85
C TYR A 64 -0.97 6.14 -17.93
N ARG A 65 -0.29 5.02 -17.66
CA ARG A 65 0.69 4.45 -18.59
C ARG A 65 0.00 3.92 -19.84
N GLN A 66 -1.06 3.13 -19.66
CA GLN A 66 -1.80 2.59 -20.80
C GLN A 66 -2.56 3.70 -21.54
N TYR A 67 -3.15 4.65 -20.80
CA TYR A 67 -3.83 5.79 -21.41
C TYR A 67 -2.89 6.64 -22.27
N SER A 68 -1.69 6.96 -21.77
CA SER A 68 -0.70 7.73 -22.52
C SER A 68 -0.24 7.00 -23.79
N ALA A 69 0.00 5.69 -23.69
CA ALA A 69 0.35 4.86 -24.85
C ALA A 69 -0.80 4.80 -25.88
N TYR A 70 -2.04 4.72 -25.41
CA TYR A 70 -3.23 4.74 -26.27
C TYR A 70 -3.38 6.06 -27.00
N LEU A 71 -3.34 7.20 -26.28
CA LEU A 71 -3.46 8.53 -26.89
C LEU A 71 -2.36 8.81 -27.92
N HIS A 72 -1.12 8.39 -27.64
CA HIS A 72 -0.02 8.59 -28.58
C HIS A 72 -0.26 7.87 -29.92
N ASN A 73 -0.86 6.68 -29.90
CA ASN A 73 -1.21 5.95 -31.11
C ASN A 73 -2.44 6.54 -31.81
N GLU A 74 -3.40 7.05 -31.05
CA GLU A 74 -4.68 7.52 -31.59
C GLU A 74 -4.57 8.90 -32.23
N ILE A 75 -3.77 9.81 -31.65
CA ILE A 75 -3.51 11.15 -32.20
C ILE A 75 -2.78 11.09 -33.56
N GLN A 76 -2.03 10.01 -33.83
CA GLN A 76 -1.42 9.78 -35.14
C GLN A 76 -2.43 9.36 -36.22
N ARG A 77 -3.63 8.91 -35.82
CA ARG A 77 -4.65 8.33 -36.71
C ARG A 77 -5.85 9.25 -36.89
N SER A 78 -6.26 9.98 -35.86
CA SER A 78 -7.46 10.81 -35.88
C SER A 78 -7.35 12.02 -34.95
N THR A 79 -8.21 13.01 -35.17
CA THR A 79 -8.39 14.14 -34.24
C THR A 79 -9.48 13.78 -33.24
N LEU A 80 -9.14 13.70 -31.97
CA LEU A 80 -10.08 13.38 -30.89
C LEU A 80 -10.78 14.64 -30.39
N THR A 81 -12.09 14.56 -30.18
CA THR A 81 -12.83 15.62 -29.49
C THR A 81 -12.71 15.46 -27.98
N GLU A 82 -13.05 16.52 -27.23
CA GLU A 82 -13.08 16.48 -25.76
C GLU A 82 -14.00 15.36 -25.24
N LYS A 83 -15.14 15.16 -25.89
CA LYS A 83 -16.09 14.09 -25.54
C LYS A 83 -15.52 12.69 -25.78
N ASP A 84 -14.68 12.52 -26.81
CA ASP A 84 -14.00 11.25 -27.06
C ASP A 84 -12.96 10.98 -25.96
N LEU A 85 -12.20 12.01 -25.55
CA LEU A 85 -11.23 11.89 -24.47
C LEU A 85 -11.87 11.48 -23.14
N GLU A 86 -13.03 12.04 -22.79
CA GLU A 86 -13.77 11.66 -21.58
C GLU A 86 -14.18 10.18 -21.60
N ASN A 87 -14.72 9.71 -22.73
CA ASN A 87 -15.12 8.31 -22.91
C ASN A 87 -13.92 7.37 -22.86
N ILE A 88 -12.80 7.76 -23.47
CA ILE A 88 -11.55 7.00 -23.45
C ILE A 88 -11.04 6.93 -22.01
N MET A 89 -10.97 8.06 -21.29
CA MET A 89 -10.52 8.09 -19.89
C MET A 89 -11.30 7.14 -18.98
N ALA A 90 -12.61 7.02 -19.17
CA ALA A 90 -13.42 6.07 -18.42
C ALA A 90 -12.94 4.61 -18.59
N GLN A 91 -12.46 4.24 -19.78
CA GLN A 91 -11.98 2.88 -20.08
C GLN A 91 -10.64 2.55 -19.40
N PHE A 92 -9.84 3.55 -19.04
CA PHE A 92 -8.56 3.38 -18.32
C PHE A 92 -8.69 3.52 -16.81
N THR A 93 -9.92 3.71 -16.31
CA THR A 93 -10.19 3.69 -14.88
C THR A 93 -10.49 2.25 -14.45
N GLU A 94 -9.55 1.64 -13.75
CA GLU A 94 -9.66 0.24 -13.33
C GLU A 94 -10.11 0.16 -11.86
N GLN A 95 -11.17 -0.60 -11.61
CA GLN A 95 -11.54 -1.02 -10.27
C GLN A 95 -10.63 -2.17 -9.84
N LYS A 96 -9.79 -1.92 -8.84
CA LYS A 96 -8.94 -2.98 -8.29
C LYS A 96 -9.80 -4.00 -7.52
N PRO A 97 -9.42 -5.29 -7.55
CA PRO A 97 -10.15 -6.30 -6.81
C PRO A 97 -10.14 -6.00 -5.32
N ASP A 98 -11.20 -6.45 -4.64
CA ASP A 98 -11.27 -6.43 -3.20
C ASP A 98 -10.06 -7.14 -2.61
N LYS A 99 -9.53 -6.58 -1.52
CA LYS A 99 -8.43 -7.20 -0.80
C LYS A 99 -8.64 -7.13 0.68
N TRP A 100 -8.20 -8.18 1.36
CA TRP A 100 -8.09 -8.18 2.80
C TRP A 100 -6.90 -7.33 3.24
N LYS A 101 -7.09 -6.51 4.27
CA LYS A 101 -6.07 -5.61 4.78
C LYS A 101 -5.95 -5.73 6.29
N LEU A 102 -4.78 -6.15 6.75
CA LEU A 102 -4.37 -6.13 8.15
C LEU A 102 -3.74 -4.77 8.49
N LYS A 103 -4.13 -4.18 9.61
CA LYS A 103 -3.59 -2.94 10.15
C LYS A 103 -3.51 -2.99 11.67
N ILE A 104 -2.56 -2.25 12.22
CA ILE A 104 -2.49 -1.90 13.63
C ILE A 104 -2.66 -0.38 13.71
N GLU A 105 -3.66 0.08 14.43
CA GLU A 105 -3.96 1.49 14.65
C GLU A 105 -3.65 1.84 16.12
N LYS A 106 -3.13 3.04 16.37
CA LYS A 106 -2.79 3.52 17.73
C LYS A 106 -4.04 4.05 18.44
#